data_AF-A0A1Y4QZR0-F1
#
_entry.id   AF-A0A1Y4QZR0-F1
#
_cell.length_a   1.000
_cell.length_b   1.000
_cell.length_c   1.000
_cell.angle_alpha   90.00
_cell.angle_beta   90.00
_cell.angle_gamma   90.00
#
_symmetry.space_group_name_H-M   'P 1'
#
loop_
_entity.id
_entity.type
_entity.pdbx_description
1 polymer ?
#
loop_
_entity_poly.entity_id
_entity_poly.type
_entity_poly.pdbx_seq_one_letter_code
_entity_poly.pdbx_strand_id
1 'polypeptide(L)' 'MTLYVYKVIRERLDGSRAKRAKNYTCYEPKLKVGGLYAHMGVGFPGFQRVLSMTTEEFPD' A
#
# COMPACT_ATOMS: atom_id res chain seq x y z
N MET A 1 13.59 0.02 -15.30
CA MET A 1 13.19 0.37 -13.90
C MET A 1 12.21 -0.63 -13.26
N THR A 2 12.25 -0.86 -11.94
CA THR A 2 11.28 -1.72 -11.20
C THR A 2 10.25 -0.87 -10.44
N LEU A 3 8.96 -1.10 -10.70
CA LEU A 3 7.84 -0.48 -9.98
C LEU A 3 7.25 -1.48 -8.99
N TYR A 4 7.14 -1.07 -7.73
CA TYR A 4 6.46 -1.83 -6.69
C TYR A 4 5.02 -1.37 -6.56
N VAL A 5 4.09 -2.30 -6.70
CA VAL A 5 2.64 -2.06 -6.60
C VAL A 5 2.12 -2.76 -5.35
N TYR A 6 1.70 -1.97 -4.37
CA TYR A 6 1.16 -2.45 -3.11
C TYR A 6 -0.35 -2.35 -3.10
N LYS A 7 -1.04 -3.45 -2.79
CA LYS A 7 -2.48 -3.40 -2.50
C LYS A 7 -2.67 -3.08 -1.03
N VAL A 8 -3.25 -1.92 -0.75
CA VAL A 8 -3.49 -1.42 0.61
C VAL A 8 -4.97 -1.28 0.91
N ILE A 9 -5.35 -1.43 2.17
CA ILE A 9 -6.72 -1.19 2.63
C ILE A 9 -6.68 -0.31 3.87
N ARG A 10 -7.60 0.65 3.94
CA ARG A 10 -7.70 1.50 5.13
C ARG A 10 -8.18 0.66 6.30
N GLU A 11 -7.47 0.74 7.42
CA GLU A 11 -7.81 0.09 8.68
C GLU A 11 -8.05 1.16 9.75
N ARG A 12 -9.05 0.93 10.59
CA ARG A 12 -9.39 1.79 11.73
C ARG A 12 -8.78 1.23 13.01
N LEU A 13 -8.73 2.04 14.06
CA LEU A 13 -8.17 1.65 15.36
C LEU A 13 -8.93 0.51 16.04
N ASP A 14 -10.21 0.32 15.68
CA ASP A 14 -11.04 -0.81 16.13
C ASP A 14 -10.73 -2.13 15.38
N GLY A 15 -9.75 -2.11 14.46
CA GLY A 15 -9.37 -3.25 13.63
C GLY A 15 -10.29 -3.46 12.41
N SER A 16 -11.36 -2.67 12.27
CA SER A 16 -12.22 -2.75 11.10
C SER A 16 -11.51 -2.24 9.84
N ARG A 17 -11.79 -2.89 8.71
CA ARG A 17 -11.21 -2.54 7.42
C ARG A 17 -12.27 -1.88 6.54
N ALA A 18 -11.85 -0.89 5.76
CA ALA A 18 -12.69 -0.29 4.74
C ALA A 18 -13.10 -1.34 3.69
N LYS A 19 -14.17 -1.07 2.93
CA LYS A 19 -14.68 -2.01 1.93
C LYS A 19 -13.78 -2.15 0.69
N ARG A 20 -13.07 -1.08 0.30
CA ARG A 20 -12.29 -1.02 -0.96
C ARG A 20 -10.81 -0.92 -0.66
N ALA A 21 -10.03 -1.80 -1.27
CA ALA A 21 -8.59 -1.69 -1.35
C ALA A 21 -8.19 -0.68 -2.46
N LYS A 22 -6.97 -0.15 -2.36
CA LYS A 22 -6.34 0.75 -3.33
C LYS A 22 -4.95 0.23 -3.69
N ASN A 23 -4.44 0.63 -4.85
CA ASN A 23 -3.07 0.36 -5.24
C ASN A 23 -2.22 1.58 -4.89
N TYR A 24 -1.11 1.35 -4.20
CA TYR A 24 -0.06 2.31 -3.92
C TYR A 24 1.19 1.91 -4.70
N THR A 25 1.70 2.78 -5.56
CA THR A 25 2.85 2.50 -6.41
C THR A 25 4.05 3.33 -5.98
N CYS A 26 5.23 2.70 -5.91
CA CYS A 26 6.48 3.40 -5.66
C CYS A 26 7.66 2.66 -6.29
N TYR A 27 8.77 3.37 -6.52
CA TYR A 27 9.99 2.79 -7.09
C TYR A 27 10.95 2.23 -6.03
N GLU A 28 10.63 2.42 -4.74
CA GLU A 28 11.46 1.95 -3.63
C GLU A 28 10.67 0.95 -2.76
N PRO A 29 11.21 -0.26 -2.48
CA PRO A 29 10.50 -1.26 -1.72
C PRO A 29 10.60 -0.98 -0.21
N LYS A 30 9.71 -0.14 0.31
CA LYS A 30 9.73 0.26 1.74
C LYS A 30 8.67 -0.39 2.61
N LEU A 31 7.67 -1.03 2.00
CA LEU A 31 6.51 -1.54 2.72
C LEU A 31 6.52 -3.06 2.83
N LYS A 32 6.12 -3.57 3.99
CA LYS A 32 5.99 -5.00 4.28
C LYS A 32 4.52 -5.42 4.18
N VAL A 33 4.26 -6.58 3.60
CA VAL A 33 2.93 -7.20 3.60
C VAL A 33 2.50 -7.46 5.03
N GLY A 34 1.25 -7.11 5.35
CA GLY A 34 0.72 -7.13 6.70
C GLY A 34 1.12 -5.92 7.55
N GLY A 35 2.01 -5.03 7.09
CA GLY A 35 2.36 -3.80 7.82
C GLY A 35 1.23 -2.77 7.80
N LEU A 36 1.11 -1.99 8.88
CA LEU A 36 0.17 -0.88 9.00
C LEU A 36 0.94 0.45 8.98
N TYR A 37 0.63 1.30 8.00
CA TYR A 37 1.35 2.54 7.78
C TYR A 37 0.42 3.73 7.88
N ALA A 38 0.87 4.77 8.57
CA ALA A 38 0.25 6.08 8.54
C ALA A 38 0.99 6.97 7.52
N HIS A 39 0.34 8.04 7.05
CA HIS A 39 0.97 9.07 6.21
C HIS A 39 1.59 8.56 4.89
N MET A 40 0.93 7.64 4.18
CA MET A 40 1.35 7.18 2.84
C MET A 40 1.19 8.24 1.72
N GLY A 41 1.00 9.50 2.07
CA GLY A 41 0.81 10.61 1.14
C GLY A 41 -0.64 10.87 0.73
N VAL A 42 -0.79 11.76 -0.24
CA VAL A 42 -2.10 12.20 -0.75
C VAL A 42 -2.85 11.01 -1.36
N GLY A 43 -4.15 10.88 -1.04
CA GLY A 43 -5.00 9.78 -1.52
C GLY A 43 -5.09 8.56 -0.59
N PHE A 44 -4.26 8.50 0.46
CA PHE A 44 -4.21 7.40 1.43
C PHE A 44 -4.41 7.88 2.88
N PRO A 45 -5.58 8.45 3.22
CA PRO A 45 -5.81 9.03 4.54
C PRO A 45 -5.96 7.97 5.64
N GLY A 46 -5.39 8.25 6.82
CA GLY A 46 -5.43 7.36 7.98
C GLY A 46 -4.47 6.19 7.87
N PHE A 47 -4.76 5.11 8.59
CA PHE A 47 -3.91 3.91 8.61
C PHE A 47 -4.23 3.00 7.43
N GLN A 48 -3.19 2.55 6.74
CA GLN A 48 -3.28 1.67 5.58
C GLN A 48 -2.56 0.37 5.87
N ARG A 49 -3.26 -0.75 5.77
CA ARG A 49 -2.67 -2.08 5.87
C ARG A 49 -2.31 -2.60 4.50
N VAL A 50 -1.08 -3.08 4.34
CA VAL A 50 -0.63 -3.73 3.11
C VAL A 50 -1.17 -5.16 3.08
N LEU A 51 -1.91 -5.50 2.04
CA LEU A 51 -2.48 -6.83 1.83
C LEU A 51 -1.60 -7.70 0.95
N SER A 52 -1.01 -7.12 -0.10
CA SER A 52 -0.12 -7.82 -1.03
C SER A 52 0.79 -6.82 -1.73
N MET A 53 1.86 -7.34 -2.35
CA MET A 53 2.79 -6.59 -3.17
C MET A 53 3.05 -7.35 -4.47
N THR A 54 3.07 -6.64 -5.59
CA THR A 54 3.55 -7.12 -6.89
C THR A 54 4.63 -6.18 -7.41
N THR A 55 5.44 -6.67 -8.36
CA THR A 55 6.48 -5.90 -9.02
C THR A 55 6.23 -5.89 -10.52
N GLU A 56 6.45 -4.74 -11.15
CA GLU A 56 6.41 -4.57 -12.60
C GLU A 56 7.79 -4.10 -13.06
N GLU A 57 8.35 -4.78 -14.07
CA GLU A 57 9.63 -4.44 -14.66
C GLU A 57 9.38 -3.69 -15.97
N PHE A 58 9.98 -2.51 -16.10
CA PHE A 58 9.94 -1.70 -17.31
C PHE A 58 11.33 -1.70 -17.97
N PRO A 59 11.43 -2.01 -19.26
CA PRO A 59 12.65 -1.73 -20.02
C PRO A 59 12.85 -0.21 -20.11
N ASP A 60 14.12 0.22 -20.08
CA ASP A 60 14.50 1.64 -20.17
C ASP A 60 14.35 2.20 -21.59
#